data_AF-A0A1Q1FP29-F1
#
_entry.id   AF-A0A1Q1FP29-F1
#
_cell.length_a   1.000
_cell.length_b   1.000
_cell.length_c   1.000
_cell.angle_alpha   90.00
_cell.angle_beta   90.00
_cell.angle_gamma   90.00
#
_symmetry.space_group_name_H-M   'P 1'
#
loop_
_entity.id
_entity.type
_entity.pdbx_description
1 polymer ?
#
loop_
_entity_poly.entity_id
_entity_poly.type
_entity_poly.pdbx_seq_one_letter_code
_entity_poly.pdbx_strand_id
1 'polypeptide(L)'
;MPAEYDLPPDAEPVVCAHCGAPFADAELLALHRGIDHADALDESERDAFEEAYESEEKRLRVFRLKALGALVLLYFGLVMTYSVFA
;
A
#
# COMPACT_ATOMS: atom_id res chain seq x y z
N MET A 1 16.72 -7.42 -23.13
CA MET A 1 17.23 -7.53 -21.75
C MET A 1 16.36 -6.61 -20.91
N PRO A 2 15.26 -7.10 -20.29
CA PRO A 2 14.41 -6.24 -19.47
C PRO A 2 15.21 -5.80 -18.23
N ALA A 3 14.92 -4.57 -17.79
CA ALA A 3 15.66 -3.83 -16.79
C ALA A 3 15.88 -4.63 -15.50
N GLU A 4 17.06 -4.47 -14.94
CA GLU A 4 17.45 -4.90 -13.59
C GLU A 4 16.44 -4.31 -12.60
N TYR A 5 15.51 -5.14 -12.13
CA TYR A 5 14.57 -4.75 -11.08
C TYR A 5 15.36 -4.68 -9.78
N ASP A 6 15.58 -3.45 -9.31
CA ASP A 6 16.33 -3.15 -8.10
C ASP A 6 15.49 -3.56 -6.88
N LEU A 7 15.70 -4.80 -6.43
CA LEU A 7 15.01 -5.39 -5.29
C LEU A 7 15.74 -5.01 -4.00
N PRO A 8 15.01 -4.67 -2.92
CA PRO A 8 15.61 -4.49 -1.62
C PRO A 8 16.41 -5.75 -1.23
N PRO A 9 17.60 -5.62 -0.63
CA PRO A 9 18.49 -6.76 -0.36
C PRO A 9 17.90 -7.81 0.61
N ASP A 10 16.84 -7.46 1.35
CA ASP A 10 16.15 -8.32 2.32
C ASP A 10 14.80 -8.88 1.80
N ALA A 11 14.45 -8.65 0.54
CA ALA A 11 13.19 -9.12 -0.04
C ALA A 11 13.36 -10.50 -0.70
N GLU A 12 12.49 -11.46 -0.38
CA GLU A 12 12.38 -12.72 -1.13
C GLU A 12 11.60 -12.47 -2.43
N PRO A 13 12.25 -12.50 -3.60
CA PRO A 13 11.60 -12.07 -4.84
C PRO A 13 10.52 -13.05 -5.27
N VAL A 14 9.30 -12.54 -5.45
CA VAL A 14 8.17 -13.31 -5.96
C VAL A 14 8.04 -13.04 -7.46
N VAL A 15 8.10 -14.09 -8.28
CA VAL A 15 8.12 -13.96 -9.74
C VAL A 15 6.73 -14.22 -10.32
N CYS A 16 6.26 -13.32 -11.18
CA CYS A 16 4.99 -13.52 -11.88
C CYS A 16 5.13 -14.65 -12.91
N ALA A 17 4.26 -15.67 -12.83
CA ALA A 17 4.28 -16.83 -13.72
C ALA A 17 3.92 -16.50 -15.18
N HIS A 18 3.23 -15.38 -15.44
CA HIS A 18 2.78 -15.01 -16.79
C HIS A 18 3.80 -14.19 -17.57
N CYS A 19 4.50 -13.26 -16.91
CA CYS A 19 5.45 -12.34 -17.56
C CYS A 19 6.91 -12.54 -17.11
N GLY A 20 7.15 -13.31 -16.05
CA GLY A 20 8.47 -13.56 -15.49
C GLY A 20 9.08 -12.36 -14.74
N ALA A 21 8.30 -11.31 -14.47
CA ALA A 21 8.78 -10.14 -13.75
C ALA A 21 8.95 -10.47 -12.25
N PRO A 22 10.12 -10.15 -11.65
CA PRO A 22 10.35 -10.31 -10.23
C PRO A 22 9.80 -9.10 -9.45
N PHE A 23 9.08 -9.37 -8.37
CA PHE A 23 8.51 -8.37 -7.46
C PHE A 23 9.05 -8.57 -6.04
N ALA A 24 9.07 -7.51 -5.26
CA ALA A 24 9.60 -7.53 -3.90
C ALA A 24 8.69 -8.30 -2.91
N ASP A 25 7.41 -8.42 -3.22
CA ASP A 25 6.42 -9.04 -2.35
C ASP A 25 5.20 -9.54 -3.14
N ALA A 26 4.44 -10.45 -2.51
CA ALA A 26 3.28 -11.07 -3.12
C ALA A 26 2.12 -10.09 -3.34
N GLU A 27 2.07 -8.99 -2.59
CA GLU A 27 1.05 -7.93 -2.69
C GLU A 27 1.23 -7.14 -4.00
N LEU A 28 2.46 -6.73 -4.32
CA LEU A 28 2.82 -6.12 -5.61
C LEU A 28 2.53 -7.04 -6.80
N LEU A 29 2.80 -8.34 -6.65
CA LEU A 29 2.55 -9.31 -7.71
C LEU A 29 1.04 -9.53 -7.95
N ALA A 30 0.23 -9.54 -6.88
CA ALA A 30 -1.22 -9.57 -7.00
C ALA A 30 -1.73 -8.31 -7.72
N LEU A 31 -1.24 -7.12 -7.33
CA LEU A 31 -1.58 -5.85 -7.95
C LEU A 31 -1.24 -5.82 -9.45
N HIS A 32 -0.05 -6.29 -9.82
CA HIS A 32 0.39 -6.40 -11.21
C HIS A 32 -0.47 -7.36 -12.02
N ARG A 33 -0.85 -8.53 -11.47
CA ARG A 33 -1.78 -9.45 -12.15
C ARG A 33 -3.13 -8.78 -12.43
N GLY A 34 -3.68 -8.04 -11.46
CA GLY A 34 -4.95 -7.32 -11.64
C GLY A 34 -4.91 -6.24 -12.72
N ILE A 35 -3.75 -5.63 -12.98
CA ILE A 35 -3.58 -4.53 -13.96
C ILE A 35 -3.22 -5.07 -15.36
N ASP A 36 -2.25 -5.98 -15.47
CA ASP A 36 -1.70 -6.44 -16.76
C ASP A 36 -2.23 -7.81 -17.21
N HIS A 37 -2.82 -8.59 -16.29
CA HIS A 37 -3.33 -9.94 -16.54
C HIS A 37 -4.79 -10.12 -16.07
N ALA A 38 -5.55 -9.03 -16.08
CA ALA A 38 -6.97 -8.96 -15.69
C ALA A 38 -7.83 -10.09 -16.33
N ASP A 39 -7.57 -10.40 -17.59
CA ASP A 39 -8.35 -11.37 -18.39
C ASP A 39 -7.95 -12.84 -18.15
N ALA A 40 -6.83 -13.10 -17.46
CA ALA A 40 -6.31 -14.44 -17.21
C ALA A 40 -6.37 -14.87 -15.73
N LEU A 41 -6.90 -14.02 -14.84
CA LEU A 41 -7.00 -14.34 -13.42
C LEU A 41 -8.05 -15.41 -13.13
N ASP A 42 -7.61 -16.41 -12.38
CA ASP A 42 -8.49 -17.32 -11.65
C ASP A 42 -9.26 -16.55 -10.54
N GLU A 43 -10.42 -17.05 -10.15
CA GLU A 43 -11.24 -16.53 -9.05
C GLU A 43 -10.47 -16.43 -7.72
N SER A 44 -9.58 -17.38 -7.43
CA SER A 44 -8.70 -17.35 -6.26
C SER A 44 -7.64 -16.24 -6.32
N GLU A 45 -7.17 -15.91 -7.54
CA GLU A 45 -6.21 -14.85 -7.75
C GLU A 45 -6.89 -13.46 -7.73
N ARG A 46 -8.17 -13.38 -8.10
CA ARG A 46 -9.00 -12.18 -7.92
C ARG A 46 -9.27 -11.88 -6.45
N ASP A 47 -9.59 -12.89 -5.65
CA ASP A 47 -9.78 -12.71 -4.20
C ASP A 47 -8.48 -12.24 -3.52
N ALA A 48 -7.33 -12.79 -3.92
CA ALA A 48 -6.03 -12.36 -3.41
C ALA A 48 -5.69 -10.90 -3.81
N PHE A 49 -6.11 -10.45 -5.00
CA PHE A 49 -5.98 -9.06 -5.41
C PHE A 49 -6.87 -8.13 -4.59
N GLU A 50 -8.13 -8.49 -4.35
CA GLU A 50 -9.07 -7.70 -3.56
C GLU A 50 -8.56 -7.53 -2.12
N GLU A 51 -8.05 -8.59 -1.51
CA GLU A 51 -7.49 -8.56 -0.15
C GLU A 51 -6.20 -7.71 -0.05
N ALA A 52 -5.32 -7.82 -1.03
CA ALA A 52 -4.14 -6.96 -1.16
C ALA A 52 -4.54 -5.47 -1.34
N TYR A 53 -5.53 -5.20 -2.17
CA TYR A 53 -6.03 -3.84 -2.42
C TYR A 53 -6.65 -3.21 -1.16
N GLU A 54 -7.48 -3.98 -0.43
CA GLU A 54 -8.04 -3.53 0.85
C GLU A 54 -6.97 -3.30 1.92
N SER A 55 -5.91 -4.12 1.92
CA SER A 55 -4.75 -4.00 2.80
C SER A 55 -4.04 -2.66 2.60
N GLU A 56 -3.74 -2.29 1.34
CA GLU A 56 -3.13 -1.01 1.01
C GLU A 56 -4.00 0.18 1.40
N GLU A 57 -5.30 0.12 1.09
CA GLU A 57 -6.24 1.20 1.44
C GLU A 57 -6.35 1.40 2.96
N LYS A 58 -6.35 0.32 3.74
CA LYS A 58 -6.39 0.41 5.21
C LYS A 58 -5.15 1.12 5.76
N ARG A 59 -3.95 0.85 5.23
CA ARG A 59 -2.72 1.55 5.65
C ARG A 59 -2.78 3.05 5.34
N LEU A 60 -3.23 3.42 4.14
CA LEU A 60 -3.37 4.82 3.72
C LEU A 60 -4.45 5.56 4.52
N ARG A 61 -5.58 4.91 4.79
CA ARG A 61 -6.68 5.47 5.60
C ARG A 61 -6.24 5.71 7.04
N VAL A 62 -5.49 4.78 7.65
CA VAL A 62 -4.97 4.94 9.01
C VAL A 62 -3.91 6.05 9.09
N PHE A 63 -3.04 6.18 8.10
CA PHE A 63 -2.07 7.28 8.05
C PHE A 63 -2.78 8.63 7.98
N ARG A 64 -3.79 8.75 7.09
CA ARG A 64 -4.58 9.97 6.94
C ARG A 64 -5.35 10.30 8.24
N LEU A 65 -5.88 9.30 8.93
CA LEU A 65 -6.57 9.46 10.21
C LEU A 65 -5.61 9.93 11.32
N LYS A 66 -4.39 9.36 11.39
CA LYS A 66 -3.36 9.78 12.35
C LYS A 66 -2.93 11.23 12.10
N ALA A 67 -2.69 11.61 10.85
CA ALA A 67 -2.32 12.99 10.49
C ALA A 67 -3.43 13.99 10.87
N LEU A 68 -4.70 13.65 10.57
CA LEU A 68 -5.85 14.49 10.93
C LEU A 68 -6.02 14.59 12.45
N GLY A 69 -5.90 13.49 13.18
CA GLY A 69 -5.95 13.49 14.64
C GLY A 69 -4.84 14.33 15.28
N ALA A 70 -3.62 14.25 14.76
CA ALA A 70 -2.50 15.07 15.22
C ALA A 70 -2.75 16.58 14.98
N LEU A 71 -3.28 16.94 13.82
CA LEU A 71 -3.62 18.34 13.48
C LEU A 71 -4.71 18.88 14.43
N VAL A 72 -5.76 18.10 14.68
CA VAL A 72 -6.83 18.46 15.63
C VAL A 72 -6.25 18.70 17.02
N LEU A 73 -5.42 17.79 17.54
CA LEU A 73 -4.79 17.95 18.86
C LEU A 73 -3.90 19.20 18.93
N LEU A 74 -3.12 19.46 17.89
CA LEU A 74 -2.30 20.68 17.79
C LEU A 74 -3.15 21.95 17.82
N TYR A 75 -4.22 21.99 17.04
CA TYR A 75 -5.13 23.13 17.01
C TYR A 75 -5.77 23.37 18.38
N PHE A 76 -6.33 22.33 19.00
CA PHE A 76 -6.91 22.43 20.34
C PHE A 76 -5.88 22.84 21.38
N GLY A 77 -4.66 22.31 21.32
CA GLY A 77 -3.56 22.72 22.20
C GLY A 77 -3.21 24.19 22.05
N LEU A 78 -3.12 24.69 20.80
CA LEU A 78 -2.88 26.11 20.51
C LEU A 78 -4.03 26.99 21.01
N VAL A 79 -5.29 26.60 20.78
CA VAL A 79 -6.47 27.34 21.27
C VAL A 79 -6.50 27.37 22.80
N MET A 80 -6.29 26.24 23.47
CA MET A 80 -6.18 26.17 24.93
C MET A 80 -5.09 27.09 25.46
N THR A 81 -3.91 27.05 24.85
CA THR A 81 -2.78 27.93 25.19
C THR A 81 -3.20 29.39 25.03
N TYR A 82 -3.72 29.78 23.86
CA TYR A 82 -4.20 31.13 23.61
C TYR A 82 -5.24 31.58 24.65
N SER A 83 -6.25 30.76 24.95
CA SER A 83 -7.29 31.10 25.94
C SER A 83 -6.79 31.19 27.38
N VAL A 84 -5.69 30.51 27.73
CA VAL A 84 -5.09 30.60 29.07
C VAL A 84 -4.19 31.83 29.19
N PHE A 85 -3.52 32.23 28.10
CA PHE A 85 -2.56 33.34 28.09
C PHE A 85 -3.14 34.68 27.59
N ALA A 86 -4.33 34.70 26.99
CA ALA A 86 -5.05 35.88 26.51
C ALA A 86 -6.20 36.26 27.47
#